data_AF-A0AAD4MTH5-F1
#
_entry.id   AF-A0AAD4MTH5-F1
#
_cell.length_a   1.000
_cell.length_b   1.000
_cell.length_c   1.000
_cell.angle_alpha   90.00
_cell.angle_beta   90.00
_cell.angle_gamma   90.00
#
_symmetry.space_group_name_H-M   'P 1'
#
loop_
_entity.id
_entity.type
_entity.pdbx_description
1 polymer ?
#
loop_
_entity_poly.entity_id
_entity_poly.type
_entity_poly.pdbx_seq_one_letter_code
_entity_poly.pdbx_strand_id
1 'polypeptide(L)'
;MDPDEKIYEKAHDHWSSVASDVDGMLGGFAQLHGPDIHDSKEFIAALRKKVSKNEHNQMVDMYEEDFDSNDEMQLAISKVPRPPIASIETYFK
;
A
#
# COMPACT_ATOMS: atom_id res chain seq x y z
N MET A 1 -22.52 8.31 19.32
CA MET A 1 -21.31 7.84 18.64
C MET A 1 -20.99 6.47 19.12
N ASP A 2 -20.96 5.56 18.15
CA ASP A 2 -20.53 4.19 18.31
C ASP A 2 -19.07 4.18 18.81
N PRO A 3 -18.69 3.34 19.79
CA PRO A 3 -17.29 3.14 20.15
C PRO A 3 -16.36 2.90 18.95
N ASP A 4 -16.83 2.21 17.92
CA ASP A 4 -16.04 1.89 16.72
C ASP A 4 -15.80 3.14 15.86
N GLU A 5 -16.81 4.00 15.72
CA GLU A 5 -16.73 5.28 15.01
C GLU A 5 -15.62 6.18 15.59
N LYS A 6 -15.48 6.21 16.92
CA LYS A 6 -14.42 6.99 17.59
C LYS A 6 -13.01 6.45 17.36
N ILE A 7 -12.85 5.16 17.08
CA ILE A 7 -11.54 4.57 16.80
C ILE A 7 -11.08 5.00 15.40
N TYR A 8 -11.98 4.94 14.42
CA TYR A 8 -11.69 5.36 13.05
C TYR A 8 -11.44 6.87 12.95
N GLU A 9 -12.23 7.69 13.65
CA GLU A 9 -12.03 9.15 13.70
C GLU A 9 -10.63 9.50 14.24
N LYS A 10 -10.22 8.89 15.36
CA LYS A 10 -8.87 9.11 15.92
C LYS A 10 -7.75 8.67 15.00
N ALA A 11 -7.92 7.54 14.32
CA ALA A 11 -6.92 7.05 13.36
C ALA A 11 -6.81 8.00 12.17
N HIS A 12 -7.94 8.47 11.64
CA HIS A 12 -7.99 9.46 10.56
C HIS A 12 -7.27 10.74 10.96
N ASP A 13 -7.61 11.32 12.11
CA ASP A 13 -7.01 12.57 12.58
C ASP A 13 -5.50 12.45 12.74
N HIS A 14 -5.03 11.32 13.30
CA HIS A 14 -3.60 11.03 13.38
C HIS A 14 -2.95 11.03 11.99
N TRP A 15 -3.39 10.17 11.07
CA TRP A 15 -2.77 10.01 9.76
C TRP A 15 -2.92 11.25 8.86
N SER A 16 -3.94 12.09 9.08
CA SER A 16 -4.10 13.37 8.37
C SER A 16 -3.00 14.40 8.70
N SER A 17 -2.37 14.25 9.86
CA SER A 17 -1.33 15.17 10.36
C SER A 17 0.10 14.66 10.15
N VAL A 18 0.27 13.36 9.90
CA VAL A 18 1.56 12.72 9.68
C VAL A 18 2.14 13.16 8.32
N ALA A 19 3.46 13.36 8.26
CA ALA A 19 4.14 13.74 7.03
C ALA A 19 3.98 12.67 5.94
N SER A 20 3.80 13.10 4.70
CA SER A 20 3.65 12.22 3.54
C SER A 20 5.01 11.82 2.95
N ASP A 21 5.90 11.28 3.78
CA ASP A 21 7.22 10.78 3.39
C ASP A 21 7.51 9.40 3.99
N VAL A 22 8.65 8.81 3.65
CA VAL A 22 9.03 7.45 4.10
C VAL A 22 9.10 7.36 5.63
N ASP A 23 9.56 8.43 6.29
CA ASP A 23 9.71 8.44 7.74
C ASP A 23 8.35 8.57 8.44
N GLY A 24 7.44 9.38 7.89
CA GLY A 24 6.05 9.48 8.35
C GLY A 24 5.27 8.17 8.16
N MET A 25 5.44 7.49 7.02
CA MET A 25 4.80 6.19 6.78
C MET A 25 5.35 5.09 7.71
N LEU A 26 6.62 5.17 8.08
CA LEU A 26 7.27 4.21 8.95
C LEU A 26 7.33 4.66 10.41
N GLY A 27 6.70 5.78 10.77
CA GLY A 27 6.66 6.28 12.15
C GLY A 27 8.03 6.54 12.78
N GLY A 28 9.00 7.04 12.01
CA GLY A 28 10.38 7.28 12.48
C GLY A 28 11.33 6.09 12.30
N PHE A 29 10.90 5.03 11.62
CA PHE A 29 11.68 3.82 11.40
C PHE A 29 12.15 3.66 9.94
N ALA A 30 12.49 4.77 9.26
CA ALA A 30 12.94 4.75 7.86
C ALA A 30 14.09 3.77 7.56
N GLN A 31 14.96 3.47 8.54
CA GLN A 31 16.04 2.48 8.42
C GLN A 31 15.54 1.05 8.14
N LEU A 32 14.29 0.74 8.47
CA LEU A 32 13.68 -0.57 8.21
C LEU A 32 13.12 -0.70 6.80
N HIS A 33 13.04 0.38 6.02
CA HIS A 33 12.48 0.37 4.67
C HIS A 33 13.15 -0.68 3.75
N GLY A 34 14.49 -0.73 3.74
CA GLY A 34 15.23 -1.68 2.92
C GLY A 34 14.96 -3.16 3.30
N PRO A 35 15.20 -3.55 4.57
CA PRO A 35 14.92 -4.90 5.04
C PRO A 35 13.46 -5.33 4.85
N ASP A 36 12.49 -4.47 5.18
CA ASP A 36 11.05 -4.75 5.07
C ASP A 36 10.63 -5.07 3.62
N ILE A 37 11.11 -4.27 2.66
CA ILE A 37 10.84 -4.49 1.24
C ILE A 37 11.56 -5.74 0.72
N HIS A 38 12.81 -5.99 1.14
CA HIS A 38 13.57 -7.16 0.70
C HIS A 38 12.88 -8.45 1.13
N ASP A 39 12.56 -8.59 2.41
CA ASP A 39 11.95 -9.79 2.97
C ASP A 39 10.53 -9.99 2.42
N SER A 40 9.77 -8.91 2.22
CA SER A 40 8.45 -8.97 1.58
C SER A 40 8.51 -9.51 0.15
N LYS A 41 9.51 -9.09 -0.65
CA LYS A 41 9.72 -9.60 -2.01
C LYS A 41 10.08 -11.08 -2.00
N GLU A 42 10.96 -11.51 -1.10
CA GLU A 42 11.31 -12.92 -0.97
C GLU A 42 10.11 -13.77 -0.56
N PHE A 43 9.32 -13.29 0.40
CA PHE A 43 8.11 -13.96 0.86
C PHE A 43 7.08 -14.13 -0.26
N ILE A 44 6.79 -13.07 -1.01
CA ILE A 44 5.88 -13.12 -2.16
C ILE A 44 6.41 -14.06 -3.25
N ALA A 45 7.71 -14.02 -3.55
CA ALA A 45 8.33 -14.93 -4.52
C ALA A 45 8.19 -16.40 -4.08
N ALA A 46 8.37 -16.69 -2.80
CA ALA A 46 8.16 -18.02 -2.25
C ALA A 46 6.70 -18.47 -2.32
N LEU A 47 5.74 -17.57 -2.06
CA LEU A 47 4.31 -17.85 -2.23
C LEU A 47 3.95 -18.12 -3.68
N ARG A 48 4.43 -17.29 -4.63
CA ARG A 48 4.18 -17.48 -6.07
C ARG A 48 4.67 -18.85 -6.55
N LYS A 49 5.85 -19.29 -6.10
CA LYS A 49 6.37 -20.64 -6.41
C LYS A 49 5.49 -21.77 -5.86
N LYS A 50 4.79 -21.55 -4.74
CA LYS A 50 3.83 -22.52 -4.17
C LYS A 50 2.46 -22.46 -4.85
N VAL A 51 1.98 -21.25 -5.18
CA VAL A 51 0.65 -20.99 -5.76
C VAL A 51 0.60 -21.29 -7.25
N SER A 52 1.71 -21.17 -8.00
CA SER A 52 1.80 -21.58 -9.43
C SER A 52 1.47 -23.06 -9.70
N LYS A 53 1.20 -23.85 -8.66
CA LYS A 53 0.65 -25.21 -8.77
C LYS A 53 -0.89 -25.26 -8.82
N ASN A 54 -1.58 -24.14 -8.57
CA ASN A 54 -3.02 -23.98 -8.64
C ASN A 54 -3.35 -22.87 -9.66
N GLU A 55 -4.11 -23.20 -10.70
CA GLU A 55 -4.29 -22.43 -11.94
C GLU A 55 -5.13 -21.13 -11.84
N HIS A 56 -5.13 -20.42 -10.71
CA HIS A 56 -5.87 -19.15 -10.58
C HIS A 56 -4.92 -17.98 -10.25
N ASN A 57 -4.23 -17.51 -11.29
CA ASN A 57 -3.41 -16.31 -11.30
C ASN A 57 -4.29 -15.05 -11.36
N GLN A 58 -4.73 -14.54 -10.21
CA GLN A 58 -5.10 -13.12 -10.08
C GLN A 58 -4.63 -12.62 -8.72
N MET A 59 -3.44 -12.00 -8.69
CA MET A 59 -3.05 -11.12 -7.58
C MET A 59 -3.73 -9.77 -7.85
N VAL A 60 -4.60 -9.33 -6.93
CA VAL A 60 -5.21 -7.99 -7.00
C VAL A 60 -4.20 -6.96 -6.49
N ASP A 61 -3.18 -6.69 -7.29
CA ASP A 61 -2.65 -5.34 -7.46
C ASP A 61 -1.83 -5.35 -8.76
N MET A 62 -2.38 -4.72 -9.78
CA MET A 62 -1.88 -4.75 -11.15
C MET A 62 -1.16 -3.45 -11.43
N TYR A 63 0.17 -3.45 -11.26
CA TYR A 63 1.06 -2.53 -11.97
C TYR A 63 2.33 -3.31 -12.35
N GLU A 64 2.22 -4.13 -13.40
CA GLU A 64 3.39 -4.61 -14.12
C GLU A 64 3.77 -3.56 -15.18
N GLU A 65 4.54 -2.56 -14.77
CA GLU A 65 5.42 -1.87 -15.72
C GLU A 65 6.79 -1.77 -15.04
N ASP A 66 7.78 -2.41 -15.66
CA ASP A 66 9.18 -2.34 -15.27
C ASP A 66 9.66 -0.88 -15.44
N PHE A 67 9.49 -0.06 -14.41
CA PHE A 67 9.92 1.33 -14.42
C PHE A 67 11.44 1.41 -14.21
N ASP A 68 12.17 1.42 -15.32
CA ASP A 68 13.64 1.41 -15.38
C ASP A 68 14.29 2.76 -15.00
N SER A 69 13.52 3.75 -14.53
CA SER A 69 14.08 5.02 -14.05
C SER A 69 13.16 5.81 -13.10
N ASN A 70 13.78 6.51 -12.15
CA ASN A 70 13.11 7.27 -11.08
C ASN A 70 12.18 8.38 -11.60
N ASP A 71 12.43 8.90 -12.80
CA ASP A 71 11.63 9.95 -13.44
C ASP A 71 10.31 9.41 -14.02
N GLU A 72 10.31 8.17 -14.54
CA GLU A 72 9.10 7.54 -15.05
C GLU A 72 8.18 7.07 -13.93
N MET A 73 8.72 6.67 -12.77
CA MET A 73 7.93 6.33 -11.59
C MET A 73 7.12 7.54 -11.08
N GLN A 74 7.74 8.73 -11.04
CA GLN A 74 7.05 9.97 -10.65
C GLN A 74 5.98 10.38 -11.67
N LEU A 75 6.27 10.20 -12.96
CA LEU A 75 5.32 10.46 -14.03
C LEU A 75 4.14 9.49 -13.98
N ALA A 76 4.37 8.22 -13.69
CA ALA A 76 3.35 7.20 -13.52
C ALA A 76 2.44 7.49 -12.32
N ILE A 77 3.02 7.79 -11.14
CA ILE A 77 2.28 8.20 -9.93
C ILE A 77 1.40 9.43 -10.20
N SER A 78 1.89 10.39 -10.99
CA SER A 78 1.12 11.60 -11.34
C SER A 78 -0.06 11.33 -12.29
N LYS A 79 -0.03 10.22 -13.05
CA LYS A 79 -1.01 9.85 -14.07
C LYS A 79 -2.03 8.81 -13.58
N VAL A 80 -1.79 8.13 -12.46
CA VAL A 80 -2.80 7.24 -11.87
C VAL A 80 -4.00 8.10 -11.47
N PRO A 81 -5.21 7.84 -12.00
CA PRO A 81 -6.40 8.49 -11.52
C PRO A 81 -6.57 8.05 -10.06
N ARG A 82 -6.36 8.98 -9.12
CA ARG A 82 -6.65 8.71 -7.72
C ARG A 82 -8.13 8.33 -7.65
N PRO A 83 -8.48 7.09 -7.26
CA PRO A 83 -9.87 6.79 -7.03
C PRO A 83 -10.36 7.82 -6.00
N PRO A 84 -11.54 8.44 -6.19
CA PRO A 84 -12.11 9.24 -5.12
C PRO A 84 -12.12 8.37 -3.89
N ILE A 85 -11.58 8.88 -2.78
CA ILE A 85 -11.59 8.17 -1.50
C ILE A 85 -13.05 7.86 -1.23
N ALA A 86 -13.48 6.63 -1.50
CA ALA A 86 -14.83 6.22 -1.25
C ALA A 86 -14.99 6.31 0.27
N SER A 87 -16.04 7.00 0.73
CA SER A 87 -16.42 7.02 2.14
C SER A 87 -16.38 5.58 2.65
N ILE A 88 -15.76 5.37 3.81
CA ILE A 88 -15.52 4.05 4.40
C ILE A 88 -16.82 3.21 4.50
N GLU A 89 -17.98 3.89 4.54
CA GLU A 89 -19.34 3.35 4.45
C GLU A 89 -19.60 2.49 3.20
N THR A 90 -18.82 2.64 2.14
CA THR A 90 -18.98 1.87 0.89
C THR A 90 -18.58 0.40 1.06
N TYR A 91 -17.75 0.09 2.07
CA TYR A 91 -17.19 -1.26 2.30
C TYR A 91 -17.95 -2.07 3.36
N PHE A 92 -18.94 -1.48 4.03
CA PHE A 92 -19.78 -2.16 5.02
C PHE A 92 -21.24 -2.15 4.55
N LYS A 93 -21.62 -3.19 3.79
CA LYS A 93 -23.01 -3.55 3.50
C LYS A 93 -23.40 -4.79 4.29
#